data_AF-A0AB34HPK7-F1
#
_entry.id   AF-A0AB34HPK7-F1
#
_cell.length_a   1.000
_cell.length_b   1.000
_cell.length_c   1.000
_cell.angle_alpha   90.00
_cell.angle_beta   90.00
_cell.angle_gamma   90.00
#
_symmetry.space_group_name_H-M   'P 1'
#
loop_
_entity.id
_entity.type
_entity.pdbx_description
1 polymer ?
#
loop_
_entity_poly.entity_id
_entity_poly.type
_entity_poly.pdbx_seq_one_letter_code
_entity_poly.pdbx_strand_id
1 'polypeptide(L)'
;MIPEELERQVWQAKKEGAAPFLVCATSGTTVLGAFDPLDEIADICERHGLWLHVDASWGGSALMSRKHRKLLHGIHRADSVAWNPHKMLMAGIQCCAFLVKDKSVSFPLMAFIRHGWG
;
A
#
# COMPACT_ATOMS: atom_id res chain seq x y z
N MET A 1 -9.48 7.44 -3.19
CA MET A 1 -10.52 6.59 -2.57
C MET A 1 -11.34 7.47 -1.65
N ILE A 2 -12.67 7.28 -1.62
CA ILE A 2 -13.56 8.02 -0.71
C ILE A 2 -13.78 7.13 0.53
N PRO A 3 -13.34 7.51 1.75
CA PRO A 3 -13.42 6.66 2.95
C PRO A 3 -14.83 6.24 3.32
N GLU A 4 -15.81 7.13 3.19
CA GLU A 4 -17.21 6.84 3.55
C GLU A 4 -17.79 5.73 2.65
N GLU A 5 -17.41 5.74 1.38
CA GLU A 5 -17.82 4.71 0.42
C GLU A 5 -17.10 3.38 0.67
N LEU A 6 -15.83 3.41 1.07
CA LEU A 6 -15.11 2.21 1.51
C LEU A 6 -15.82 1.56 2.70
N GLU A 7 -16.14 2.32 3.75
CA GLU A 7 -16.81 1.80 4.93
C GLU A 7 -18.20 1.23 4.59
N ARG A 8 -18.96 1.92 3.73
CA ARG A 8 -20.25 1.42 3.22
C ARG A 8 -20.10 0.07 2.51
N GLN A 9 -19.08 -0.10 1.67
CA GLN A 9 -18.82 -1.35 0.95
C GLN A 9 -18.42 -2.49 1.90
N VAL A 10 -17.59 -2.21 2.92
CA VAL A 10 -17.24 -3.20 3.95
C VAL A 10 -18.49 -3.69 4.68
N TRP A 11 -19.39 -2.78 5.07
CA TRP A 11 -20.65 -3.13 5.71
C TRP A 11 -21.56 -3.97 4.81
N GLN A 12 -21.70 -3.57 3.55
CA GLN A 12 -22.53 -4.29 2.59
C GLN A 12 -22.00 -5.72 2.36
N ALA A 13 -20.69 -5.89 2.19
CA ALA A 13 -20.06 -7.20 2.05
C ALA A 13 -20.34 -8.11 3.26
N LYS A 14 -20.19 -7.58 4.49
CA LYS A 14 -20.52 -8.33 5.71
C LYS A 14 -22.00 -8.73 5.77
N LYS A 15 -22.90 -7.83 5.36
CA LYS A 15 -24.35 -8.09 5.32
C LYS A 15 -24.73 -9.18 4.32
N GLU A 16 -24.01 -9.27 3.21
CA GLU A 16 -24.19 -10.30 2.18
C GLU A 16 -23.55 -11.65 2.56
N GLY A 17 -22.95 -11.75 3.76
CA GLY A 17 -22.31 -12.97 4.24
C GLY A 17 -20.88 -13.17 3.72
N ALA A 18 -20.30 -12.18 3.05
CA ALA A 18 -18.89 -12.20 2.66
C ALA A 18 -17.98 -11.86 3.85
N ALA A 19 -16.72 -12.30 3.76
CA ALA A 19 -15.68 -12.02 4.74
C ALA A 19 -14.62 -11.07 4.13
N PRO A 20 -14.85 -9.74 4.12
CA PRO A 20 -13.81 -8.80 3.71
C PRO A 20 -12.61 -8.94 4.65
N PHE A 21 -11.40 -8.99 4.08
CA PHE A 21 -10.17 -9.26 4.83
C PHE A 21 -9.03 -8.27 4.54
N LEU A 22 -9.10 -7.49 3.45
CA LEU A 22 -8.03 -6.59 3.03
C LEU A 22 -8.58 -5.35 2.33
N VAL A 23 -7.91 -4.22 2.55
CA VAL A 23 -8.04 -2.99 1.78
C VAL A 23 -6.68 -2.65 1.14
N CYS A 24 -6.69 -2.35 -0.16
CA CYS A 24 -5.53 -1.86 -0.89
C CYS A 24 -5.68 -0.35 -1.13
N ALA A 25 -4.96 0.45 -0.37
CA ALA A 25 -4.87 1.90 -0.56
C ALA A 25 -3.70 2.23 -1.49
N THR A 26 -3.87 3.19 -2.40
CA THR A 26 -2.84 3.58 -3.36
C THR A 26 -2.22 4.93 -3.00
N SER A 27 -0.91 4.95 -2.80
CA SER A 27 -0.11 6.17 -2.65
C SER A 27 0.56 6.51 -3.98
N GLY A 28 -0.17 7.24 -4.82
CA GLY A 28 0.27 7.64 -6.16
C GLY A 28 -0.26 6.71 -7.25
N THR A 29 -1.52 6.93 -7.67
CA THR A 29 -2.15 6.18 -8.75
C THR A 29 -1.42 6.38 -10.08
N THR A 30 -1.38 5.34 -10.93
CA THR A 30 -0.57 5.36 -12.16
C THR A 30 -0.89 6.51 -13.11
N VAL A 31 -2.17 6.85 -13.27
CA VAL A 31 -2.61 7.87 -14.25
C VAL A 31 -2.63 9.26 -13.63
N LEU A 32 -3.28 9.42 -12.48
CA LEU A 32 -3.50 10.73 -11.88
C LEU A 32 -2.41 11.14 -10.88
N GLY A 33 -1.56 10.21 -10.44
CA GLY A 33 -0.64 10.43 -9.34
C GLY A 33 -1.35 10.73 -8.01
N ALA A 34 -2.60 10.31 -7.87
CA ALA A 34 -3.43 10.61 -6.71
C ALA A 34 -3.03 9.77 -5.49
N PHE A 35 -3.16 10.35 -4.29
CA PHE A 35 -2.86 9.69 -3.02
C PHE A 35 -4.16 9.45 -2.26
N ASP A 36 -4.37 8.21 -1.84
CA ASP A 36 -5.49 7.86 -0.98
C ASP A 36 -5.28 8.39 0.45
N PRO A 37 -6.37 8.78 1.16
CA PRO A 37 -6.32 9.27 2.54
C PRO A 37 -6.04 8.12 3.53
N LEU A 38 -4.75 7.83 3.78
CA LEU A 38 -4.36 6.60 4.48
C LEU A 38 -4.76 6.56 5.95
N ASP A 39 -4.79 7.70 6.67
CA ASP A 39 -5.16 7.72 8.08
C ASP A 39 -6.64 7.33 8.26
N GLU A 40 -7.52 7.88 7.43
CA GLU A 40 -8.95 7.59 7.42
C GLU A 40 -9.23 6.14 7.00
N ILE A 41 -8.49 5.63 6.01
CA ILE A 41 -8.59 4.23 5.59
C ILE A 41 -8.09 3.28 6.69
N ALA A 42 -6.99 3.64 7.37
CA ALA A 42 -6.46 2.85 8.47
C ALA A 42 -7.44 2.78 9.64
N ASP A 43 -8.12 3.89 9.97
CA ASP A 43 -9.18 3.89 10.99
C ASP A 43 -10.30 2.88 10.66
N ILE A 44 -10.72 2.80 9.39
CA ILE A 44 -11.72 1.82 8.95
C ILE A 44 -11.17 0.40 9.04
N CYS A 45 -9.94 0.17 8.59
CA CYS A 45 -9.31 -1.16 8.62
C CYS A 45 -9.20 -1.69 10.05
N GLU A 46 -8.74 -0.86 10.99
CA GLU A 46 -8.62 -1.21 12.41
C GLU A 46 -9.98 -1.51 13.05
N ARG A 47 -11.02 -0.70 12.77
CA ARG A 47 -12.39 -0.95 13.26
C ARG A 47 -12.95 -2.29 12.77
N HIS A 48 -12.65 -2.67 11.53
CA HIS A 48 -13.25 -3.83 10.88
C HIS A 48 -12.37 -5.08 10.92
N GLY A 49 -11.15 -4.99 11.45
CA GLY A 49 -10.16 -6.09 11.49
C GLY A 49 -9.62 -6.45 10.10
N LEU A 50 -9.44 -5.46 9.22
CA LEU A 50 -8.98 -5.65 7.85
C LEU A 50 -7.47 -5.40 7.75
N TRP A 51 -6.80 -6.17 6.90
CA TRP A 51 -5.42 -5.92 6.53
C TRP A 51 -5.31 -4.66 5.65
N LEU A 52 -4.45 -3.72 6.02
CA LEU A 52 -4.15 -2.54 5.20
C LEU A 52 -2.87 -2.76 4.39
N HIS A 53 -3.03 -2.93 3.08
CA HIS A 53 -1.92 -2.85 2.14
C HIS A 53 -1.86 -1.45 1.51
N VAL A 54 -0.67 -0.85 1.47
CA VAL A 54 -0.42 0.38 0.73
C VAL A 54 0.42 0.09 -0.52
N ASP A 55 -0.18 0.26 -1.69
CA ASP A 55 0.57 0.32 -2.94
C ASP A 55 1.22 1.70 -3.07
N ALA A 56 2.48 1.78 -2.67
CA ALA A 56 3.33 2.94 -2.82
C ALA A 56 4.35 2.77 -3.96
N SER A 57 4.06 1.89 -4.94
CA SER A 57 5.00 1.56 -6.01
C SER A 57 5.53 2.81 -6.71
N TRP A 58 4.64 3.75 -7.03
CA TRP A 58 5.01 5.03 -7.66
C TRP A 58 5.29 6.12 -6.61
N GLY A 59 4.36 6.37 -5.68
CA GLY A 59 4.43 7.53 -4.78
C GLY A 59 5.30 7.33 -3.53
N GLY A 60 5.75 6.12 -3.22
CA GLY A 60 6.53 5.81 -2.01
C GLY A 60 7.81 6.63 -1.88
N SER A 61 8.43 7.00 -3.00
CA SER A 61 9.64 7.82 -3.03
C SER A 61 9.42 9.25 -2.52
N ALA A 62 8.17 9.73 -2.42
CA ALA A 62 7.88 11.03 -1.82
C ALA A 62 8.27 11.08 -0.32
N LEU A 63 8.42 9.94 0.36
CA LEU A 63 8.99 9.86 1.72
C LEU A 63 10.42 10.41 1.81
N MET A 64 11.19 10.36 0.71
CA MET A 64 12.55 10.92 0.67
C MET A 64 12.56 12.45 0.55
N SER A 65 11.41 13.07 0.22
CA SER A 65 11.28 14.52 0.10
C SER A 65 10.75 15.13 1.40
N ARG A 66 11.51 16.05 2.00
CA ARG A 66 11.04 16.84 3.16
C ARG A 66 9.75 17.63 2.85
N LYS A 67 9.54 18.03 1.60
CA LYS A 67 8.36 18.79 1.15
C LYS A 67 7.15 17.89 0.93
N HIS A 68 7.34 16.69 0.38
CA HIS A 68 6.23 15.85 -0.11
C HIS A 68 5.94 14.62 0.77
N ARG A 69 6.77 14.28 1.76
CA ARG A 69 6.54 13.12 2.64
C ARG A 69 5.18 13.10 3.33
N LYS A 70 4.54 14.27 3.48
CA LYS A 70 3.20 14.40 4.07
C LYS A 70 2.09 13.75 3.25
N LEU A 71 2.32 13.52 1.95
CA LEU A 71 1.38 12.82 1.08
C LEU A 71 1.15 11.36 1.49
N LEU A 72 2.06 10.79 2.30
CA LEU A 72 1.96 9.42 2.83
C LEU A 72 1.76 9.42 4.35
N HIS A 73 1.20 10.49 4.95
CA HIS A 73 0.72 10.41 6.33
C HIS A 73 -0.23 9.22 6.48
N GLY A 74 -0.10 8.48 7.58
CA GLY A 74 -0.80 7.21 7.80
C GLY A 74 -0.08 5.95 7.29
N ILE A 75 0.93 6.03 6.42
CA ILE A 75 1.58 4.82 5.87
C ILE A 75 2.22 3.91 6.92
N HIS A 76 2.66 4.46 8.05
CA HIS A 76 3.21 3.72 9.18
C HIS A 76 2.19 2.78 9.88
N ARG A 77 0.89 2.96 9.60
CA ARG A 77 -0.19 2.10 10.09
C ARG A 77 -0.44 0.90 9.18
N ALA A 78 0.07 0.90 7.95
CA ALA A 78 -0.09 -0.20 7.00
C ALA A 78 0.56 -1.49 7.50
N ASP A 79 -0.10 -2.62 7.23
CA ASP A 79 0.43 -3.95 7.52
C ASP A 79 1.46 -4.39 6.47
N SER A 80 1.32 -3.89 5.24
CA SER A 80 2.31 -4.09 4.18
C SER A 80 2.37 -2.93 3.20
N VAL A 81 3.52 -2.77 2.55
CA VAL A 81 3.78 -1.73 1.56
C VAL A 81 4.51 -2.32 0.36
N ALA A 82 4.04 -2.00 -0.85
CA ALA A 82 4.81 -2.21 -2.08
C ALA A 82 5.49 -0.90 -2.49
N TRP A 83 6.77 -0.95 -2.88
CA TRP A 83 7.51 0.22 -3.34
C TRP A 83 8.47 -0.13 -4.48
N ASN A 84 8.52 0.69 -5.52
CA ASN A 84 9.43 0.50 -6.67
C ASN A 84 10.42 1.67 -6.77
N PRO A 85 11.61 1.58 -6.15
CA PRO A 85 12.67 2.58 -6.35
C PRO A 85 13.03 2.84 -7.82
N HIS A 86 12.90 1.85 -8.72
CA HIS A 86 13.15 2.04 -10.15
C HIS A 86 12.17 3.01 -10.85
N LYS A 87 11.10 3.43 -10.19
CA LYS A 87 10.20 4.50 -10.68
C LYS A 87 10.79 5.86 -10.27
N MET A 88 10.28 6.46 -9.19
CA MET A 88 10.59 7.84 -8.81
C MET A 88 12.00 8.06 -8.24
N LEU A 89 12.74 7.01 -7.83
CA LEU A 89 14.15 7.15 -7.40
C LEU A 89 15.16 6.87 -8.51
N MET A 90 14.71 6.54 -9.74
CA MET A 90 15.59 6.28 -10.88
C MET A 90 16.63 5.17 -10.64
N ALA A 91 16.34 4.21 -9.75
CA ALA A 91 17.17 3.02 -9.60
C ALA A 91 17.13 2.15 -10.87
N GLY A 92 18.14 1.31 -11.09
CA GLY A 92 18.15 0.37 -12.20
C GLY A 92 16.96 -0.60 -12.17
N ILE A 93 16.40 -0.92 -13.33
CA ILE A 93 15.34 -1.91 -13.47
C ILE A 93 15.96 -3.32 -13.42
N GLN A 94 15.41 -4.29 -12.67
CA GLN A 94 14.27 -4.21 -11.75
C GLN A 94 14.73 -3.89 -10.31
N CYS A 95 14.01 -2.98 -9.64
CA CYS A 95 14.22 -2.70 -8.22
C CYS A 95 12.88 -2.43 -7.51
N CYS A 96 12.37 -3.41 -6.77
CA CYS A 96 11.14 -3.31 -5.99
C CYS A 96 11.35 -3.91 -4.60
N ALA A 97 10.57 -3.42 -3.64
CA ALA A 97 10.57 -3.88 -2.26
C ALA A 97 9.13 -4.13 -1.82
N PHE A 98 8.93 -5.22 -1.11
CA PHE A 98 7.71 -5.52 -0.37
C PHE A 98 8.05 -5.52 1.11
N LEU A 99 7.43 -4.61 1.86
CA LEU A 99 7.64 -4.45 3.29
C LEU A 99 6.42 -4.99 4.03
N VAL A 100 6.65 -5.69 5.13
CA VAL A 100 5.60 -6.18 6.04
C VAL A 100 5.93 -5.69 7.44
N LYS A 101 4.92 -5.23 8.17
CA LYS A 101 5.08 -4.64 9.51
C LYS A 101 5.41 -5.69 10.56
N ASP A 102 4.68 -6.81 10.55
CA ASP A 102 4.91 -7.93 11.47
C ASP A 102 5.88 -8.96 10.87
N LYS A 103 6.95 -9.25 11.61
CA LYS A 103 7.98 -10.24 11.23
C LYS A 103 7.49 -11.69 11.35
N SER A 104 6.43 -11.94 12.10
CA SER A 104 5.82 -13.27 12.23
C SER A 104 5.11 -13.71 10.94
N VAL A 105 4.71 -12.75 10.11
CA VAL A 105 4.11 -12.98 8.80
C VAL A 105 5.20 -13.39 7.82
N SER A 106 5.45 -14.69 7.73
CA SER A 106 6.40 -15.27 6.80
C SER A 106 5.74 -15.57 5.45
N PHE A 107 6.04 -14.77 4.44
CA PHE A 107 5.84 -15.16 3.05
C PHE A 107 7.07 -15.95 2.58
N PRO A 108 6.94 -17.08 1.87
CA PRO A 108 8.06 -17.65 1.14
C PRO A 108 8.56 -16.57 0.17
N LEU A 109 9.73 -16.00 0.46
CA LEU A 109 10.35 -14.98 -0.37
C LEU A 109 10.70 -15.61 -1.72
N MET A 110 9.84 -15.47 -2.73
CA MET A 110 10.25 -15.62 -4.13
C MET A 110 11.04 -14.38 -4.52
N ALA A 111 12.31 -14.36 -4.11
CA ALA A 111 13.28 -13.42 -4.65
C ALA A 111 13.49 -13.75 -6.14
N PHE A 112 12.74 -13.10 -7.03
CA PHE A 112 13.09 -13.08 -8.45
C PHE A 112 14.25 -12.10 -8.66
N ILE A 113 15.46 -12.54 -8.27
CA ILE A 113 16.69 -11.98 -8.83
C ILE A 113 16.96 -12.77 -10.11
N ARG A 114 16.47 -12.26 -11.25
CA ARG A 114 16.97 -12.70 -12.55
C ARG A 114 17.79 -11.56 -13.14
N HIS A 115 19.07 -11.52 -12.77
CA HIS A 115 20.06 -10.90 -13.64
C HIS A 115 20.18 -11.78 -14.88
N GLY A 116 19.63 -11.30 -16.00
CA GLY A 116 19.86 -11.85 -17.33
C GLY A 116 20.57 -10.80 -18.17
N TRP A 117 21.88 -10.65 -17.98
CA TRP A 117 22.76 -10.25 -19.08
C TRP A 117 23.29 -11.54 -19.68
N GLY A 118 22.89 -11.81 -20.93
CA GLY A 118 23.33 -12.89 -21.78
C GLY A 118 23.02 -12.52 -23.20
#